data_AF-A0A535ZW18-F1
#
_entry.id   AF-A0A535ZW18-F1
#
_cell.length_a   1.000
_cell.length_b   1.000
_cell.length_c   1.000
_cell.angle_alpha   90.00
_cell.angle_beta   90.00
_cell.angle_gamma   90.00
#
_symmetry.space_group_name_H-M   'P 1'
#
loop_
_entity.id
_entity.type
_entity.pdbx_description
1 polymer ?
#
loop_
_entity_poly.entity_id
_entity_poly.type
_entity_poly.pdbx_seq_one_letter_code
_entity_poly.pdbx_strand_id
1 'polypeptide(L)'
;MRFADDTQPEQRAATDPLRGPDGWAWQKAGVDLAWGLARGSAGIIVATIDTGVDSQHPDLAGALLPGATFLSSPAAVCADGDADDNAHGTHIAGIIGATGAEPAGMRGVAFGVRILPIKA
;
A
#
# COMPACT_ATOMS: atom_id res chain seq x y z
N MET A 1 29.19 30.12 -2.26
CA MET A 1 27.90 29.56 -1.81
C MET A 1 27.26 28.90 -3.02
N ARG A 2 27.51 27.59 -3.23
CA ARG A 2 26.97 26.84 -4.37
C ARG A 2 25.69 26.18 -3.89
N PHE A 3 24.56 26.52 -4.52
CA PHE A 3 23.33 25.76 -4.38
C PHE A 3 23.63 24.33 -4.86
N ALA A 4 23.22 23.34 -4.07
CA ALA A 4 23.34 21.94 -4.45
C ALA A 4 22.62 21.76 -5.79
N ASP A 5 23.30 21.06 -6.70
CA ASP A 5 22.79 20.61 -7.98
C ASP A 5 21.59 19.71 -7.71
N ASP A 6 20.42 20.32 -7.82
CA ASP A 6 19.12 19.70 -7.77
C ASP A 6 19.01 18.83 -9.01
N THR A 7 19.47 17.59 -8.87
CA THR A 7 19.33 16.55 -9.90
C THR A 7 17.85 16.23 -10.05
N GLN A 8 17.18 17.09 -10.81
CA GLN A 8 16.08 16.86 -11.74
C GLN A 8 15.26 15.59 -11.40
N PRO A 9 14.10 15.71 -10.73
CA PRO A 9 13.29 14.58 -10.24
C PRO A 9 12.95 13.52 -11.31
N GLU A 10 13.00 13.89 -12.59
CA GLU A 10 12.91 12.99 -13.74
C GLU A 10 14.00 11.89 -13.78
N GLN A 11 15.22 12.16 -13.29
CA GLN A 11 16.36 11.23 -13.37
C GLN A 11 16.26 10.10 -12.34
N ARG A 12 15.67 10.37 -11.16
CA ARG A 12 15.44 9.38 -10.09
C ARG A 12 14.29 8.43 -10.41
N ALA A 13 13.51 8.76 -11.42
CA ALA A 13 12.25 8.11 -11.75
C ALA A 13 12.37 7.15 -12.95
N ALA A 14 13.47 7.21 -13.72
CA ALA A 14 13.72 6.28 -14.82
C ALA A 14 14.27 4.91 -14.35
N THR A 15 14.82 4.83 -13.14
CA THR A 15 15.39 3.61 -12.55
C THR A 15 14.49 2.97 -11.49
N ASP A 16 13.30 3.54 -11.24
CA ASP A 16 12.34 2.97 -10.31
C ASP A 16 11.71 1.72 -10.95
N PRO A 17 11.92 0.50 -10.40
CA PRO A 17 11.36 -0.74 -10.95
C PRO A 17 9.83 -0.69 -11.11
N LEU A 18 9.15 0.26 -10.45
CA LEU A 18 7.70 0.44 -10.46
C LEU A 18 7.16 1.29 -11.62
N ARG A 19 8.05 1.87 -12.44
CA ARG A 19 7.70 2.52 -13.71
C ARG A 19 7.88 1.60 -14.92
N GLY A 20 8.16 0.32 -14.69
CA GLY A 20 8.15 -0.73 -15.71
C GLY A 20 6.75 -1.09 -16.23
N PRO A 21 6.62 -2.08 -17.12
CA PRO A 21 5.34 -2.48 -17.74
C PRO A 21 4.24 -2.86 -16.74
N ASP A 22 4.62 -3.27 -15.52
CA ASP A 22 3.68 -3.63 -14.46
C ASP A 22 3.02 -2.40 -13.78
N GLY A 23 3.54 -1.19 -14.01
CA GLY A 23 3.05 0.07 -13.45
C GLY A 23 2.01 0.81 -14.31
N TRP A 24 1.44 0.17 -15.34
CA TRP A 24 0.57 0.83 -16.32
C TRP A 24 -0.58 1.64 -15.67
N ALA A 25 -1.20 1.10 -14.62
CA ALA A 25 -2.31 1.73 -13.92
C ALA A 25 -1.87 3.04 -13.24
N TRP A 26 -0.69 3.04 -12.64
CA TRP A 26 -0.10 4.21 -11.98
C TRP A 26 0.22 5.32 -12.97
N GLN A 27 0.77 4.95 -14.13
CA GLN A 27 1.03 5.90 -15.22
C GLN A 27 -0.26 6.49 -15.79
N LYS A 28 -1.28 5.66 -16.02
CA LYS A 28 -2.57 6.11 -16.55
C LYS A 28 -3.33 7.01 -15.57
N ALA A 29 -3.19 6.78 -14.27
CA ALA A 29 -3.79 7.59 -13.22
C ALA A 29 -2.93 8.79 -12.80
N GLY A 30 -1.69 8.92 -13.30
CA GLY A 30 -0.74 9.96 -12.91
C GLY A 30 -0.20 9.82 -11.48
N VAL A 31 -0.32 8.64 -10.88
CA VAL A 31 0.17 8.34 -9.52
C VAL A 31 1.70 8.35 -9.47
N ASP A 32 2.34 7.86 -10.53
CA ASP A 32 3.79 7.86 -10.69
C ASP A 32 4.39 9.28 -10.71
N LEU A 33 3.64 10.26 -11.20
CA LEU A 33 3.97 11.68 -11.11
C LEU A 33 3.66 12.25 -9.72
N ALA A 34 2.52 11.87 -9.15
CA ALA A 34 2.10 12.33 -7.82
C ALA A 34 3.09 11.97 -6.72
N TRP A 35 3.78 10.81 -6.82
CA TRP A 35 4.84 10.42 -5.88
C TRP A 35 6.01 11.40 -5.79
N GLY A 36 6.23 12.24 -6.82
CA GLY A 36 7.20 13.34 -6.76
C GLY A 36 6.80 14.45 -5.79
N LEU A 37 5.50 14.60 -5.50
CA LEU A 37 4.93 15.62 -4.62
C LEU A 37 4.58 15.07 -3.23
N ALA A 38 3.90 13.92 -3.18
CA ALA A 38 3.46 13.30 -1.94
C ALA A 38 3.37 11.77 -2.09
N ARG A 39 3.69 11.05 -1.01
CA ARG A 39 3.64 9.58 -0.95
C ARG A 39 2.68 9.07 0.13
N GLY A 40 1.95 9.98 0.77
CA GLY A 40 1.24 9.71 2.02
C GLY A 40 2.10 10.02 3.26
N SER A 41 1.50 9.84 4.43
CA SER A 41 2.13 10.05 5.74
C SER A 41 1.51 9.09 6.74
N ALA A 42 2.32 8.59 7.69
CA ALA A 42 1.85 7.67 8.72
C ALA A 42 0.77 8.29 9.64
N GLY A 43 0.61 9.61 9.62
CA GLY A 43 -0.49 10.31 10.31
C GLY A 43 -1.83 10.23 9.58
N ILE A 44 -1.87 9.70 8.36
CA ILE A 44 -3.09 9.45 7.59
C ILE A 44 -3.42 7.96 7.69
N ILE A 45 -4.64 7.66 8.11
CA ILE A 45 -5.15 6.30 8.23
C ILE A 45 -6.22 6.09 7.17
N VAL A 46 -6.08 5.02 6.39
CA VAL A 46 -7.07 4.57 5.41
C VAL A 46 -7.66 3.25 5.88
N ALA A 47 -8.96 3.20 6.14
CA ALA A 47 -9.63 1.96 6.54
C ALA A 47 -10.03 1.15 5.30
N THR A 48 -9.68 -0.13 5.29
CA THR A 48 -10.12 -1.10 4.26
C THR A 48 -11.26 -1.91 4.85
N ILE A 49 -12.49 -1.64 4.42
CA ILE A 49 -13.69 -2.41 4.82
C ILE A 49 -13.93 -3.47 3.75
N ASP A 50 -13.48 -4.70 4.00
CA ASP A 50 -13.44 -5.77 3.00
C ASP A 50 -13.38 -7.16 3.67
N THR A 51 -12.78 -8.17 3.03
CA THR A 51 -12.61 -9.54 3.55
C THR A 51 -11.53 -9.66 4.63
N GLY A 52 -11.03 -8.56 5.17
CA GLY A 52 -9.83 -8.53 6.02
C GLY A 52 -8.55 -8.34 5.19
N VAL A 53 -7.40 -8.27 5.86
CA VAL A 53 -6.10 -8.06 5.20
C VAL A 53 -5.07 -9.02 5.79
N ASP A 54 -4.31 -9.73 4.96
CA ASP A 54 -3.22 -10.57 5.41
C ASP A 54 -2.08 -9.72 6.02
N SER A 55 -2.00 -9.74 7.34
CA SER A 55 -0.96 -9.02 8.09
C SER A 55 0.45 -9.59 7.94
N GLN A 56 0.59 -10.79 7.39
CA GLN A 56 1.87 -11.43 7.14
C GLN A 56 2.40 -11.14 5.73
N HIS A 57 1.62 -10.43 4.88
CA HIS A 57 2.05 -10.12 3.53
C HIS A 57 3.28 -9.18 3.55
N PRO A 58 4.41 -9.56 2.90
CA PRO A 58 5.66 -8.81 3.01
C PRO A 58 5.55 -7.37 2.52
N ASP A 59 4.76 -7.12 1.46
CA ASP A 59 4.51 -5.78 0.94
C ASP A 59 3.61 -4.90 1.81
N LEU A 60 2.99 -5.45 2.86
CA LEU A 60 2.18 -4.69 3.81
C LEU A 60 2.87 -4.56 5.18
N ALA A 61 4.08 -5.10 5.31
CA ALA A 61 4.85 -5.07 6.54
C ALA A 61 5.10 -3.62 6.99
N GLY A 62 4.64 -3.30 8.22
CA GLY A 62 4.77 -1.97 8.80
C GLY A 62 3.73 -0.94 8.34
N ALA A 63 2.91 -1.25 7.33
CA ALA A 63 1.83 -0.38 6.86
C ALA A 63 0.53 -0.57 7.65
N LEU A 64 0.26 -1.78 8.14
CA LEU A 64 -1.02 -2.11 8.80
C LEU A 64 -1.05 -1.66 10.27
N LEU A 65 -2.21 -1.21 10.71
CA LEU A 65 -2.61 -1.11 12.12
C LEU A 65 -3.32 -2.41 12.53
N PRO A 66 -3.43 -2.70 13.84
CA PRO A 66 -4.28 -3.78 14.31
C PRO A 66 -5.72 -3.58 13.83
N GLY A 67 -6.27 -4.56 13.13
CA GLY A 67 -7.58 -4.52 12.51
C GLY A 67 -8.71 -4.94 13.42
N ALA A 68 -9.93 -4.89 12.89
CA ALA A 68 -11.15 -5.29 13.56
C ALA A 68 -12.03 -6.15 12.64
N THR A 69 -12.88 -6.98 13.25
CA THR A 69 -13.92 -7.74 12.55
C THR A 69 -15.30 -7.31 13.05
N PHE A 70 -16.26 -7.24 12.14
CA PHE A 70 -17.67 -7.01 12.44
C PHE A 70 -18.56 -8.18 11.99
N LEU A 71 -17.96 -9.31 11.62
CA LEU A 71 -18.68 -10.53 11.31
C LEU A 71 -19.16 -11.20 12.61
N SER A 72 -20.46 -11.49 12.69
CA SER A 72 -21.03 -12.27 13.78
C SER A 72 -20.99 -13.76 13.44
N SER A 73 -19.84 -14.42 13.66
CA SER A 73 -19.66 -15.85 13.42
C SER A 73 -18.63 -16.44 14.40
N PRO A 74 -18.85 -17.65 14.92
CA PRO A 74 -17.87 -18.33 15.78
C PRO A 74 -16.71 -18.96 14.99
N ALA A 75 -16.74 -18.92 13.65
CA ALA A 75 -15.66 -19.46 12.85
C ALA A 75 -14.37 -18.64 13.06
N ALA A 76 -13.24 -19.33 13.23
CA ALA A 76 -11.93 -18.69 13.45
C ALA A 76 -11.57 -17.68 12.33
N VAL A 77 -12.05 -17.94 11.11
CA VAL A 77 -11.86 -17.06 9.95
C VAL A 77 -12.54 -15.70 10.09
N CYS A 78 -13.52 -15.58 11.00
CA CYS A 78 -14.24 -14.35 11.28
C CYS A 78 -13.68 -13.60 12.49
N ALA A 79 -12.62 -14.10 13.13
CA ALA A 79 -12.14 -13.61 14.43
C ALA A 79 -11.33 -12.31 14.35
N ASP A 80 -10.59 -12.10 13.26
CA ASP A 80 -9.62 -11.00 13.16
C ASP A 80 -9.75 -10.25 11.83
N GLY A 81 -9.60 -8.92 11.87
CA GLY A 81 -9.53 -8.08 10.66
C GLY A 81 -8.20 -8.22 9.91
N ASP A 82 -7.18 -8.72 10.60
CA ASP A 82 -5.79 -8.87 10.14
C ASP A 82 -5.50 -10.26 9.54
N ALA A 83 -6.58 -10.99 9.22
CA ALA A 83 -6.56 -12.23 8.48
C ALA A 83 -7.53 -12.11 7.29
N ASP A 84 -7.08 -12.53 6.12
CA ASP A 84 -7.87 -12.53 4.90
C ASP A 84 -8.03 -13.96 4.38
N ASP A 85 -9.27 -14.38 4.18
CA ASP A 85 -9.66 -15.72 3.73
C ASP A 85 -10.16 -15.74 2.29
N ASN A 86 -10.20 -14.58 1.64
CA ASN A 86 -10.62 -14.42 0.25
C ASN A 86 -9.51 -13.86 -0.64
N ALA A 87 -8.55 -13.12 -0.06
CA ALA A 87 -7.50 -12.34 -0.70
C ALA A 87 -7.95 -11.00 -1.31
N HIS A 88 -9.26 -10.71 -1.39
CA HIS A 88 -9.76 -9.47 -1.97
C HIS A 88 -9.32 -8.24 -1.15
N GLY A 89 -9.52 -8.24 0.18
CA GLY A 89 -9.12 -7.12 1.02
C GLY A 89 -7.61 -6.90 1.05
N THR A 90 -6.80 -7.97 1.02
CA THR A 90 -5.33 -7.88 0.87
C THR A 90 -4.92 -7.24 -0.45
N HIS A 91 -5.58 -7.61 -1.54
CA HIS A 91 -5.33 -7.02 -2.86
C HIS A 91 -5.66 -5.52 -2.87
N ILE A 92 -6.79 -5.11 -2.27
CA ILE A 92 -7.15 -3.70 -2.13
C ILE A 92 -6.16 -2.95 -1.24
N ALA A 93 -5.74 -3.53 -0.11
CA ALA A 93 -4.72 -2.95 0.76
C ALA A 93 -3.39 -2.74 0.03
N GLY A 94 -2.99 -3.68 -0.84
CA GLY A 94 -1.80 -3.55 -1.68
C GLY A 94 -1.87 -2.36 -2.64
N ILE A 95 -3.01 -2.20 -3.33
CA ILE A 95 -3.28 -1.05 -4.21
C ILE A 95 -3.19 0.27 -3.43
N ILE A 96 -3.71 0.31 -2.20
CA ILE A 96 -3.70 1.52 -1.37
C ILE A 96 -2.28 1.88 -0.93
N GLY A 97 -1.55 0.94 -0.33
CA GLY A 97 -0.38 1.29 0.47
C GLY A 97 0.70 0.22 0.59
N ALA A 98 0.81 -0.71 -0.36
CA ALA A 98 1.95 -1.61 -0.40
C ALA A 98 3.27 -0.83 -0.38
N THR A 99 4.26 -1.31 0.40
CA THR A 99 5.52 -0.61 0.67
C THR A 99 6.57 -0.80 -0.43
N GLY A 100 6.39 -1.82 -1.28
CA GLY A 100 7.37 -2.29 -2.25
C GLY A 100 8.53 -3.01 -1.58
N ALA A 101 8.24 -4.06 -0.80
CA ALA A 101 9.27 -4.85 -0.13
C ALA A 101 10.07 -5.68 -1.15
N GLU A 102 11.38 -5.73 -0.96
CA GLU A 102 12.27 -6.53 -1.82
C GLU A 102 12.04 -8.04 -1.64
N PRO A 103 12.31 -8.89 -2.66
CA PRO A 103 12.97 -8.57 -3.95
C PRO A 103 12.01 -8.31 -5.13
N ALA A 104 10.69 -8.36 -4.93
CA ALA A 104 9.71 -8.24 -6.02
C ALA A 104 8.36 -7.71 -5.52
N GLY A 105 8.37 -6.57 -4.82
CA GLY A 105 7.18 -5.93 -4.29
C GLY A 105 6.64 -4.80 -5.14
N MET A 106 5.35 -4.48 -4.99
CA MET A 106 4.70 -3.31 -5.61
C MET A 106 4.58 -2.16 -4.61
N ARG A 107 4.54 -0.91 -5.10
CA ARG A 107 4.06 0.23 -4.29
C ARG A 107 2.60 0.51 -4.56
N GLY A 108 1.85 0.72 -3.49
CA GLY A 108 0.50 1.26 -3.57
C GLY A 108 0.49 2.75 -3.86
N VAL A 109 -0.70 3.31 -4.12
CA VAL A 109 -0.90 4.72 -4.45
C VAL A 109 -0.32 5.64 -3.39
N ALA A 110 -0.49 5.32 -2.11
CA ALA A 110 -0.07 6.12 -0.98
C ALA A 110 0.73 5.28 0.03
N PHE A 111 1.85 4.70 -0.41
CA PHE A 111 2.70 3.78 0.37
C PHE A 111 3.32 4.34 1.66
N GLY A 112 3.08 5.62 2.01
CA GLY A 112 3.45 6.22 3.28
C GLY A 112 2.32 6.26 4.33
N VAL A 113 1.09 5.88 3.99
CA VAL A 113 -0.05 5.88 4.93
C VAL A 113 -0.07 4.66 5.85
N ARG A 114 -0.94 4.68 6.85
CA ARG A 114 -1.31 3.47 7.61
C ARG A 114 -2.65 2.92 7.14
N ILE A 115 -2.78 1.61 7.09
CA ILE A 115 -4.02 0.93 6.70
C ILE A 115 -4.65 0.33 7.95
N LEU A 116 -5.96 0.54 8.14
CA LEU A 116 -6.75 -0.11 9.19
C LEU A 116 -7.64 -1.19 8.56
N PRO A 117 -7.33 -2.48 8.75
CA PRO A 117 -8.17 -3.56 8.25
C PRO A 117 -9.49 -3.65 9.03
N ILE A 118 -10.60 -3.68 8.31
CA ILE A 118 -11.94 -3.89 8.84
C ILE A 118 -12.59 -5.03 8.05
N LYS A 119 -12.75 -6.20 8.67
CA LYS A 119 -13.45 -7.33 8.06
C LYS A 119 -14.96 -7.19 8.31
N ALA A 120 -15.77 -7.15 7.25
CA ALA A 120 -17.23 -6.93 7.35
C ALA A 120 -18.03 -7.61 6.24
#